data_AF-A0A1G3LKW6-F1
#
_entry.id   AF-A0A1G3LKW6-F1
#
_cell.length_a   1.000
_cell.length_b   1.000
_cell.length_c   1.000
_cell.angle_alpha   90.00
_cell.angle_beta   90.00
_cell.angle_gamma   90.00
#
_symmetry.space_group_name_H-M   'P 1'
#
loop_
_entity.id
_entity.type
_entity.pdbx_description
1 polymer ?
#
loop_
_entity_poly.entity_id
_entity_poly.type
_entity_poly.pdbx_seq_one_letter_code
_entity_poly.pdbx_strand_id
1 'polypeptide(L)'
;MTALAPFVYSRLLEDIRREFPAFKVVPKVGGFWRAIARVMPAAKHFTTTLGNSIYVPSDWASRSEEEHYIILRHERVHMRQQKRLGLGWMPLGLAVFMLLYALLPLPIGLAWFRYRFERTAYVESLRVHHELHDASEVRHQLLVYADFLSGPGYGWSWPRHVIISYFTAAIRNFVRR
;
A
#
# COMPACT_ATOMS: atom_id res chain seq x y z
N MET A 1 4.80 24.42 -4.18
CA MET A 1 4.48 23.09 -4.73
C MET A 1 5.41 22.86 -5.90
N THR A 2 6.38 21.96 -5.72
CA THR A 2 7.62 21.88 -6.49
C THR A 2 7.39 21.16 -7.82
N ALA A 3 7.91 21.71 -8.93
CA ALA A 3 7.82 21.20 -10.30
C ALA A 3 8.44 19.78 -10.54
N LEU A 4 8.74 19.05 -9.48
CA LEU A 4 9.37 17.72 -9.48
C LEU A 4 8.34 16.58 -9.54
N ALA A 5 7.12 16.78 -9.03
CA ALA A 5 6.11 15.72 -8.95
C ALA A 5 5.75 15.06 -10.31
N PRO A 6 5.54 15.81 -11.41
CA PRO A 6 5.20 15.21 -12.71
C PRO A 6 6.29 14.29 -13.26
N PHE A 7 7.55 14.70 -13.08
CA PHE A 7 8.72 13.96 -13.54
C PHE A 7 8.92 12.67 -12.72
N VAL A 8 8.73 12.77 -11.41
CA VAL A 8 8.90 11.67 -10.47
C VAL A 8 7.81 10.60 -10.65
N TYR A 9 6.57 11.02 -10.91
CA TYR A 9 5.46 10.11 -11.21
C TYR A 9 5.65 9.34 -12.53
N SER A 10 5.99 10.05 -13.62
CA SER A 10 6.20 9.42 -14.93
C SER A 10 7.35 8.40 -14.89
N ARG A 11 8.47 8.74 -14.24
CA ARG A 11 9.59 7.83 -14.03
C ARG A 11 9.19 6.61 -13.19
N LEU A 12 8.40 6.79 -12.14
CA LEU A 12 7.92 5.67 -11.33
C LEU A 12 7.11 4.67 -12.16
N LEU A 13 6.23 5.16 -13.04
CA LEU A 13 5.46 4.29 -13.93
C LEU A 13 6.37 3.47 -14.86
N GLU A 14 7.41 4.08 -15.41
CA GLU A 14 8.42 3.36 -16.21
C GLU A 14 9.13 2.29 -15.39
N ASP A 15 9.57 2.62 -14.18
CA ASP A 15 10.26 1.68 -13.30
C ASP A 15 9.38 0.50 -12.90
N ILE A 16 8.09 0.74 -12.63
CA ILE A 16 7.13 -0.33 -12.35
C ILE A 16 6.95 -1.21 -13.59
N ARG A 17 6.81 -0.63 -14.79
CA ARG A 17 6.67 -1.40 -16.04
C ARG A 17 7.92 -2.23 -16.36
N ARG A 18 9.12 -1.71 -16.07
CA ARG A 18 10.37 -2.47 -16.22
C ARG A 18 10.42 -3.66 -15.26
N GLU A 19 9.99 -3.48 -14.01
CA GLU A 19 9.98 -4.54 -13.00
C GLU A 19 8.86 -5.57 -13.20
N PHE A 20 7.71 -5.09 -13.69
CA PHE A 20 6.48 -5.84 -13.91
C PHE A 20 5.92 -5.53 -15.32
N PRO A 21 6.40 -6.22 -16.38
CA PRO A 21 6.01 -5.91 -17.76
C PRO A 21 4.51 -5.99 -18.05
N ALA A 22 3.77 -6.80 -17.28
CA ALA A 22 2.32 -6.92 -17.38
C ALA A 22 1.55 -5.87 -16.52
N PHE A 23 2.23 -4.85 -16.00
CA PHE A 23 1.67 -3.85 -15.10
C PHE A 23 0.51 -3.07 -15.73
N LYS A 24 -0.59 -2.94 -14.98
CA LYS A 24 -1.77 -2.15 -15.38
C LYS A 24 -2.36 -1.39 -14.20
N VAL A 25 -2.84 -0.17 -14.47
CA VAL A 25 -3.74 0.55 -13.57
C VAL A 25 -5.16 0.39 -14.13
N VAL A 26 -6.08 -0.13 -13.33
CA VAL A 26 -7.42 -0.54 -13.78
C VAL A 26 -8.47 0.10 -12.89
N PRO A 27 -9.48 0.81 -13.41
CA PRO A 27 -10.54 1.35 -12.58
C PRO A 27 -11.41 0.23 -11.99
N LYS A 28 -11.89 0.40 -10.77
CA LYS A 28 -12.82 -0.55 -10.10
C LYS A 28 -14.24 -0.50 -10.67
N VAL A 29 -14.40 -0.98 -11.90
CA VAL A 29 -15.69 -1.04 -12.62
C VAL A 29 -16.19 -2.46 -12.83
N GLY A 30 -17.50 -2.63 -13.05
CA GLY A 30 -18.10 -3.93 -13.39
C GLY A 30 -18.70 -4.71 -12.22
N GLY A 31 -19.26 -5.90 -12.52
CA GLY A 31 -20.05 -6.70 -11.57
C GLY A 31 -19.27 -7.22 -10.37
N PHE A 32 -18.01 -7.60 -10.58
CA PHE A 32 -17.11 -8.10 -9.53
C PHE A 32 -16.88 -7.06 -8.42
N TRP A 33 -16.46 -5.85 -8.78
CA TRP A 33 -16.24 -4.78 -7.80
C TRP A 33 -17.53 -4.31 -7.13
N ARG A 34 -18.67 -4.33 -7.87
CA ARG A 34 -19.99 -4.11 -7.26
C ARG A 34 -20.33 -5.17 -6.21
N ALA A 35 -19.99 -6.44 -6.44
CA ALA A 35 -20.21 -7.50 -5.46
C ALA A 35 -19.33 -7.34 -4.22
N ILE A 36 -18.02 -7.10 -4.39
CA ILE A 36 -17.10 -6.81 -3.27
C ILE A 36 -17.63 -5.64 -2.44
N ALA A 37 -18.07 -4.58 -3.10
CA ALA A 37 -18.51 -3.39 -2.40
C ALA A 37 -19.86 -3.52 -1.66
N ARG A 38 -20.63 -4.59 -1.92
CA ARG A 38 -21.81 -4.92 -1.09
C ARG A 38 -21.40 -5.55 0.24
N VAL A 39 -20.32 -6.33 0.24
CA VAL A 39 -19.80 -7.01 1.44
C VAL A 39 -18.87 -6.08 2.22
N MET A 40 -18.05 -5.30 1.53
CA MET A 40 -17.07 -4.38 2.10
C MET A 40 -17.17 -3.01 1.41
N PRO A 41 -18.13 -2.15 1.79
CA PRO A 41 -18.38 -0.87 1.13
C PRO A 41 -17.13 0.03 1.05
N ALA A 42 -16.29 0.00 2.09
CA ALA A 42 -15.06 0.78 2.14
C ALA A 42 -14.06 0.41 1.01
N ALA A 43 -14.14 -0.81 0.45
CA ALA A 43 -13.30 -1.27 -0.66
C ALA A 43 -13.39 -0.40 -1.92
N LYS A 44 -14.46 0.40 -2.08
CA LYS A 44 -14.63 1.34 -3.20
C LYS A 44 -13.63 2.48 -3.17
N HIS A 45 -13.14 2.86 -1.99
CA HIS A 45 -12.32 4.04 -1.79
C HIS A 45 -10.82 3.73 -1.72
N PHE A 46 -10.47 2.46 -1.48
CA PHE A 46 -9.09 2.01 -1.42
C PHE A 46 -8.57 1.59 -2.79
N THR A 47 -7.27 1.71 -2.98
CA THR A 47 -6.56 1.03 -4.06
C THR A 47 -6.35 -0.44 -3.70
N THR A 48 -6.26 -1.33 -4.68
CA THR A 48 -6.07 -2.77 -4.42
C THR A 48 -5.15 -3.39 -5.46
N THR A 49 -4.04 -3.97 -5.03
CA THR A 49 -3.12 -4.70 -5.93
C THR A 49 -3.48 -6.19 -6.03
N LEU A 50 -3.78 -6.66 -7.24
CA LEU A 50 -3.91 -8.08 -7.57
C LEU A 50 -2.97 -8.45 -8.71
N GLY A 51 -1.93 -9.21 -8.40
CA GLY A 51 -0.89 -9.62 -9.33
C GLY A 51 -0.12 -8.42 -9.88
N ASN A 52 -0.18 -8.25 -11.20
CA ASN A 52 0.43 -7.10 -11.88
C ASN A 52 -0.52 -5.89 -12.01
N SER A 53 -1.74 -5.98 -11.48
CA SER A 53 -2.76 -4.95 -11.69
C SER A 53 -3.05 -4.19 -10.39
N ILE A 54 -3.06 -2.87 -10.48
CA ILE A 54 -3.51 -1.96 -9.42
C ILE A 54 -4.92 -1.51 -9.76
N TYR A 55 -5.88 -1.83 -8.90
CA TYR A 55 -7.27 -1.46 -9.05
C TYR A 55 -7.58 -0.20 -8.26
N VAL A 56 -7.93 0.87 -8.98
CA VAL A 56 -8.04 2.23 -8.42
C VAL A 56 -9.50 2.68 -8.27
N PRO A 57 -9.79 3.55 -7.29
CA PRO A 57 -11.12 4.10 -7.08
C PRO A 57 -11.52 5.09 -8.19
N SER A 58 -12.80 5.49 -8.24
CA SER A 58 -13.34 6.32 -9.33
C SER A 58 -12.78 7.74 -9.38
N ASP A 59 -12.32 8.26 -8.24
CA ASP A 59 -11.69 9.57 -8.09
C ASP A 59 -10.21 9.57 -8.45
N TRP A 60 -9.64 8.43 -8.87
CA TRP A 60 -8.21 8.32 -9.18
C TRP A 60 -7.73 9.38 -10.16
N ALA A 61 -8.47 9.62 -11.25
CA ALA A 61 -8.07 10.57 -12.29
C ALA A 61 -8.03 12.03 -11.81
N SER A 62 -8.75 12.37 -10.73
CA SER A 62 -8.76 13.73 -10.15
C SER A 62 -7.74 13.93 -9.03
N ARG A 63 -7.05 12.87 -8.58
CA ARG A 63 -6.00 13.00 -7.56
C ARG A 63 -4.75 13.66 -8.14
N SER A 64 -3.99 14.30 -7.27
CA SER A 64 -2.71 14.89 -7.62
C SER A 64 -1.69 13.82 -8.03
N GLU A 65 -0.70 14.21 -8.83
CA GLU A 65 0.41 13.31 -9.20
C GLU A 65 1.24 12.89 -7.98
N GLU A 66 1.29 13.74 -6.94
CA GLU A 66 1.89 13.43 -5.65
C GLU A 66 1.18 12.26 -4.98
N GLU A 67 -0.16 12.31 -4.89
CA GLU A 67 -0.96 11.21 -4.37
C GLU A 67 -0.79 9.94 -5.20
N HIS A 68 -0.75 10.06 -6.55
CA HIS A 68 -0.47 8.90 -7.40
C HIS A 68 0.90 8.32 -7.10
N TYR A 69 1.92 9.16 -6.94
CA TYR A 69 3.29 8.72 -6.64
C TYR A 69 3.37 7.98 -5.30
N ILE A 70 2.80 8.53 -4.23
CA ILE A 70 2.75 7.90 -2.90
C ILE A 70 2.03 6.54 -2.98
N ILE A 71 0.86 6.50 -3.61
CA ILE A 71 0.05 5.28 -3.71
C ILE A 71 0.76 4.24 -4.58
N LEU A 72 1.30 4.60 -5.74
CA LEU A 72 1.97 3.62 -6.59
C LEU A 72 3.26 3.07 -5.94
N ARG A 73 4.00 3.86 -5.15
CA ARG A 73 5.13 3.34 -4.37
C ARG A 73 4.67 2.32 -3.35
N HIS A 74 3.54 2.57 -2.67
CA HIS A 74 2.91 1.64 -1.75
C HIS A 74 2.49 0.34 -2.44
N GLU A 75 1.71 0.44 -3.50
CA GLU A 75 1.18 -0.72 -4.23
C GLU A 75 2.28 -1.56 -4.90
N ARG A 76 3.36 -0.93 -5.37
CA ARG A 76 4.56 -1.62 -5.89
C ARG A 76 5.17 -2.55 -4.83
N VAL A 77 5.08 -2.22 -3.54
CA VAL A 77 5.52 -3.12 -2.46
C VAL A 77 4.66 -4.39 -2.42
N HIS A 78 3.34 -4.28 -2.60
CA HIS A 78 2.47 -5.45 -2.67
C HIS A 78 2.75 -6.32 -3.89
N MET A 79 3.00 -5.74 -5.06
CA MET A 79 3.41 -6.48 -6.25
C MET A 79 4.70 -7.29 -5.99
N ARG A 80 5.69 -6.66 -5.33
CA ARG A 80 6.94 -7.33 -4.93
C ARG A 80 6.71 -8.44 -3.90
N GLN A 81 5.84 -8.22 -2.92
CA GLN A 81 5.46 -9.23 -1.94
C GLN A 81 4.83 -10.44 -2.61
N GLN A 82 3.87 -10.23 -3.51
CA GLN A 82 3.23 -11.30 -4.28
C GLN A 82 4.26 -12.06 -5.12
N LYS A 83 5.06 -11.36 -5.94
CA LYS A 83 6.13 -11.97 -6.73
C LYS A 83 7.09 -12.79 -5.88
N ARG A 84 7.49 -12.30 -4.70
CA ARG A 84 8.39 -13.00 -3.77
C ARG A 84 7.76 -14.25 -3.17
N LEU A 85 6.51 -14.17 -2.71
CA LEU A 85 5.79 -15.32 -2.13
C LEU A 85 5.60 -16.45 -3.16
N GLY A 86 5.49 -16.11 -4.44
CA GLY A 86 5.40 -17.07 -5.54
C GLY A 86 6.74 -17.52 -6.11
N LEU A 87 7.88 -17.19 -5.47
CA LEU A 87 9.22 -17.48 -5.98
C LEU A 87 9.45 -16.97 -7.42
N GLY A 88 8.88 -15.81 -7.75
CA GLY A 88 8.91 -15.22 -9.08
C GLY A 88 7.69 -15.55 -9.95
N TRP A 89 6.94 -16.60 -9.64
CA TRP A 89 5.73 -16.97 -10.37
C TRP A 89 4.50 -16.23 -9.82
N MET A 90 4.08 -15.16 -10.51
CA MET A 90 3.05 -14.23 -10.03
C MET A 90 1.68 -14.88 -9.69
N PRO A 91 1.12 -15.82 -10.49
CA PRO A 91 -0.16 -16.45 -10.15
C PRO A 91 -0.13 -17.18 -8.80
N LEU A 92 0.94 -17.95 -8.53
CA LEU A 92 1.14 -18.59 -7.22
C LEU A 92 1.35 -17.55 -6.13
N GLY A 93 2.14 -16.52 -6.42
CA GLY A 93 2.39 -15.42 -5.51
C GLY A 93 1.13 -14.71 -5.05
N LEU A 94 0.21 -14.42 -5.98
CA LEU A 94 -1.10 -13.86 -5.69
C LEU A 94 -1.94 -14.82 -4.86
N ALA A 95 -1.98 -16.12 -5.21
CA ALA A 95 -2.76 -17.11 -4.46
C ALA A 95 -2.29 -17.23 -3.00
N VAL A 96 -0.97 -17.34 -2.79
CA VAL A 96 -0.36 -17.40 -1.45
C VAL A 96 -0.58 -16.09 -0.71
N PHE A 97 -0.40 -14.94 -1.37
CA PHE A 97 -0.64 -13.64 -0.75
C PHE A 97 -2.10 -13.51 -0.29
N MET A 98 -3.07 -13.82 -1.15
CA MET A 98 -4.50 -13.75 -0.81
C MET A 98 -4.84 -14.72 0.32
N LEU A 99 -4.28 -15.93 0.33
CA LEU A 99 -4.45 -16.88 1.43
C LEU A 99 -3.95 -16.28 2.75
N LEU A 100 -2.73 -15.76 2.78
CA LEU A 100 -2.14 -15.16 3.98
C LEU A 100 -2.85 -13.86 4.41
N TYR A 101 -3.36 -13.09 3.44
CA TYR A 101 -4.03 -11.81 3.67
C TYR A 101 -5.49 -12.00 4.11
N ALA A 102 -6.19 -13.00 3.58
CA ALA A 102 -7.64 -13.19 3.75
C ALA A 102 -8.05 -14.33 4.68
N LEU A 103 -7.23 -15.38 4.87
CA LEU A 103 -7.63 -16.56 5.65
C LEU A 103 -7.32 -16.45 7.15
N LEU A 104 -6.71 -15.35 7.60
CA LEU A 104 -6.39 -15.11 9.01
C LEU A 104 -7.06 -13.87 9.67
N PRO A 105 -8.37 -13.59 9.48
CA PRO A 105 -9.13 -12.67 10.32
C PRO A 105 -9.90 -13.44 11.39
N LEU A 106 -9.19 -13.98 12.39
CA LEU A 106 -9.74 -14.48 13.66
C LEU A 106 -8.99 -13.78 14.81
N PRO A 107 -9.63 -13.57 15.97
CA PRO A 107 -9.32 -12.43 16.85
C PRO A 107 -7.90 -12.49 17.41
N ILE A 108 -7.20 -11.35 17.31
CA ILE A 108 -5.94 -10.97 17.97
C ILE A 108 -4.77 -11.95 17.73
N GLY A 109 -3.80 -11.51 16.92
CA GLY A 109 -2.51 -12.22 16.72
C GLY A 109 -2.32 -12.86 15.34
N LEU A 110 -3.40 -13.08 14.58
CA LEU A 110 -3.34 -13.78 13.28
C LEU A 110 -3.54 -12.88 12.05
N ALA A 111 -4.05 -11.65 12.20
CA ALA A 111 -3.91 -10.60 11.19
C ALA A 111 -2.43 -10.15 11.01
N TRP A 112 -1.47 -10.90 11.57
CA TRP A 112 -0.06 -10.63 11.44
C TRP A 112 0.36 -10.55 9.98
N PHE A 113 0.03 -11.50 9.10
CA PHE A 113 0.46 -11.38 7.70
C PHE A 113 -0.06 -10.09 7.03
N ARG A 114 -1.34 -9.78 7.23
CA ARG A 114 -1.93 -8.51 6.78
C ARG A 114 -1.16 -7.31 7.35
N TYR A 115 -0.98 -7.23 8.66
CA TYR A 115 -0.20 -6.18 9.32
C TYR A 115 1.25 -6.11 8.82
N ARG A 116 1.93 -7.24 8.61
CA ARG A 116 3.31 -7.31 8.11
C ARG A 116 3.41 -6.69 6.73
N PHE A 117 2.48 -7.08 5.85
CA PHE A 117 2.48 -6.66 4.46
C PHE A 117 2.23 -5.16 4.35
N GLU A 118 1.18 -4.69 5.02
CA GLU A 118 0.75 -3.29 5.05
C GLU A 118 1.78 -2.41 5.73
N ARG A 119 2.31 -2.81 6.89
CA ARG A 119 3.38 -2.06 7.58
C ARG A 119 4.61 -1.87 6.70
N THR A 120 4.94 -2.84 5.85
CA THR A 120 6.06 -2.68 4.90
C THR A 120 5.74 -1.64 3.84
N ALA A 121 4.53 -1.67 3.30
CA ALA A 121 4.09 -0.72 2.29
C ALA A 121 3.96 0.70 2.88
N TYR A 122 3.46 0.86 4.10
CA TYR A 122 3.42 2.14 4.81
C TYR A 122 4.80 2.69 5.18
N VAL A 123 5.79 1.83 5.47
CA VAL A 123 7.19 2.30 5.61
C VAL A 123 7.67 2.95 4.31
N GLU A 124 7.31 2.37 3.16
CA GLU A 124 7.65 2.96 1.86
C GLU A 124 6.87 4.26 1.62
N SER A 125 5.59 4.34 1.97
CA SER A 125 4.83 5.60 1.94
C SER A 125 5.45 6.68 2.82
N LEU A 126 5.91 6.33 4.03
CA LEU A 126 6.62 7.26 4.92
C LEU A 126 7.97 7.71 4.37
N ARG A 127 8.67 6.84 3.64
CA ARG A 127 9.88 7.24 2.91
C ARG A 127 9.54 8.29 1.86
N VAL A 128 8.48 8.09 1.08
CA VAL A 128 8.04 9.07 0.09
C VAL A 128 7.64 10.39 0.76
N HIS A 129 6.89 10.34 1.86
CA HIS A 129 6.57 11.56 2.61
C HIS A 129 7.82 12.29 3.09
N HIS A 130 8.85 11.56 3.51
CA HIS A 130 10.14 12.14 3.89
C HIS A 130 10.92 12.70 2.69
N GLU A 131 10.73 12.17 1.48
CA GLU A 131 11.31 12.71 0.24
C GLU A 131 10.64 14.03 -0.18
N LEU A 132 9.34 14.21 0.13
CA LEU A 132 8.52 15.28 -0.44
C LEU A 132 8.12 16.39 0.54
N HIS A 133 8.02 16.07 1.83
CA HIS A 133 7.47 16.97 2.84
C HIS A 133 8.43 17.18 4.02
N ASP A 134 8.10 18.16 4.85
CA ASP A 134 8.84 18.41 6.09
C ASP A 134 8.55 17.34 7.17
N ALA A 135 9.36 17.38 8.23
CA ALA A 135 9.28 16.42 9.32
C ALA A 135 7.93 16.45 10.06
N SER A 136 7.19 17.57 10.03
CA SER A 136 5.91 17.70 10.72
C SER A 136 4.83 16.91 9.97
N GLU A 137 4.79 17.01 8.64
CA GLU A 137 3.87 16.23 7.79
C GLU A 137 4.19 14.73 7.86
N VAL A 138 5.47 14.36 7.79
CA VAL A 138 5.90 12.97 7.95
C VAL A 138 5.43 12.39 9.30
N ARG A 139 5.54 13.18 10.38
CA ARG A 139 5.06 12.78 11.71
C ARG A 139 3.54 12.66 11.74
N HIS A 140 2.82 13.55 11.08
CA HIS A 140 1.37 13.46 10.97
C HIS A 140 0.95 12.16 10.27
N GLN A 141 1.52 11.89 9.08
CA GLN A 141 1.23 10.68 8.30
C GLN A 141 1.60 9.40 9.04
N LEU A 142 2.69 9.39 9.81
CA LEU A 142 3.04 8.28 10.68
C LEU A 142 1.91 7.94 11.67
N LEU A 143 1.34 8.96 12.31
CA LEU A 143 0.25 8.78 13.27
C LEU A 143 -1.00 8.28 12.56
N VAL A 144 -1.35 8.86 11.41
CA VAL A 144 -2.46 8.40 10.57
C VAL A 144 -2.31 6.92 10.23
N TYR A 145 -1.16 6.49 9.71
CA TYR A 145 -0.94 5.07 9.37
C TYR A 145 -0.95 4.16 10.59
N ALA A 146 -0.47 4.63 11.75
CA ALA A 146 -0.57 3.88 12.99
C ALA A 146 -2.02 3.72 13.46
N ASP A 147 -2.84 4.76 13.33
CA ASP A 147 -4.28 4.72 13.63
C ASP A 147 -5.02 3.77 12.69
N PHE A 148 -4.71 3.81 11.39
CA PHE A 148 -5.27 2.86 10.43
C PHE A 148 -4.91 1.41 10.80
N LEU A 149 -3.63 1.08 10.93
CA LEU A 149 -3.18 -0.30 11.20
C LEU A 149 -3.63 -0.85 12.57
N SER A 150 -3.77 0.02 13.57
CA SER A 150 -4.25 -0.38 14.91
C SER A 150 -5.77 -0.36 15.03
N GLY A 151 -6.48 0.14 14.02
CA GLY A 151 -7.93 0.33 14.03
C GLY A 151 -8.75 -0.90 13.61
N PRO A 152 -10.08 -0.76 13.64
CA PRO A 152 -11.02 -1.84 13.30
C PRO A 152 -10.91 -2.31 11.85
N GLY A 153 -10.50 -1.44 10.92
CA GLY A 153 -10.29 -1.80 9.50
C GLY A 153 -9.19 -2.84 9.29
N TYR A 154 -8.32 -3.04 10.29
CA TYR A 154 -7.29 -4.06 10.34
C TYR A 154 -7.49 -5.02 11.53
N GLY A 155 -8.69 -5.06 12.12
CA GLY A 155 -9.04 -5.98 13.20
C GLY A 155 -8.20 -5.79 14.47
N TRP A 156 -7.80 -4.55 14.78
CA TRP A 156 -6.90 -4.24 15.90
C TRP A 156 -5.61 -5.06 15.84
N SER A 157 -5.01 -5.11 14.65
CA SER A 157 -3.94 -6.05 14.32
C SER A 157 -2.74 -6.00 15.27
N TRP A 158 -2.39 -4.83 15.79
CA TRP A 158 -1.25 -4.64 16.69
C TRP A 158 -1.43 -3.39 17.57
N PRO A 159 -0.85 -3.33 18.79
CA PRO A 159 -0.93 -2.14 19.63
C PRO A 159 -0.32 -0.90 18.96
N ARG A 160 -1.09 0.19 18.94
CA ARG A 160 -0.73 1.46 18.30
C ARG A 160 0.66 1.98 18.67
N HIS A 161 1.00 1.98 19.96
CA HIS A 161 2.28 2.50 20.45
C HIS A 161 3.48 1.69 19.91
N VAL A 162 3.32 0.40 19.66
CA VAL A 162 4.37 -0.44 19.05
C VAL A 162 4.52 -0.11 17.56
N ILE A 163 3.42 0.15 16.85
CA ILE A 163 3.45 0.58 15.45
C ILE A 163 4.17 1.93 15.32
N ILE A 164 3.84 2.90 16.18
CA ILE A 164 4.50 4.21 16.23
C ILE A 164 6.00 4.07 16.48
N SER A 165 6.38 3.23 17.45
CA SER A 165 7.80 2.98 17.77
C SER A 165 8.54 2.38 16.58
N TYR A 166 7.92 1.43 15.89
CA TYR A 166 8.46 0.81 14.69
C TYR A 166 8.64 1.81 13.55
N PHE A 167 7.62 2.61 13.23
CA PHE A 167 7.71 3.62 12.17
C PHE A 167 8.73 4.71 12.50
N THR A 168 8.81 5.14 13.76
CA THR A 168 9.82 6.11 14.22
C THR A 168 11.23 5.56 14.00
N ALA A 169 11.47 4.29 14.34
CA ALA A 169 12.75 3.64 14.10
C ALA A 169 13.05 3.51 12.59
N ALA A 170 12.04 3.19 11.77
CA ALA A 170 12.20 3.09 10.32
C ALA A 170 12.60 4.43 9.68
N ILE A 171 11.95 5.53 10.06
CA ILE A 171 12.26 6.88 9.54
C ILE A 171 13.68 7.30 9.89
N ARG A 172 14.16 7.00 11.11
CA ARG A 172 15.56 7.30 11.50
C ARG A 172 16.59 6.64 10.56
N ASN A 173 16.25 5.50 9.96
CA ASN A 173 17.13 4.82 9.01
C ASN A 173 17.12 5.46 7.62
N PHE A 174 16.14 6.30 7.29
CA PHE A 174 16.13 7.06 6.03
C PHE A 174 17.15 8.19 6.07
N VAL A 175 17.27 8.88 7.20
CA VAL A 175 18.21 10.00 7.40
C VAL A 175 19.68 9.55 7.43
N ARG A 176 19.94 8.29 7.75
CA ARG A 176 21.30 7.73 7.87
C ARG A 176 21.88 7.19 6.56
N ARG A 177 21.14 7.25 5.44
CA ARG A 177 21.57 6.79 4.12
C ARG A 177 21.66 7.97 3.18
#